data_AF-A0A7L1A8L7-F1
#
_entry.id   AF-A0A7L1A8L7-F1
#
_cell.length_a   1.000
_cell.length_b   1.000
_cell.length_c   1.000
_cell.angle_alpha   90.00
_cell.angle_beta   90.00
_cell.angle_gamma   90.00
#
_symmetry.space_group_name_H-M   'P 1'
#
loop_
_entity.id
_entity.type
_entity.pdbx_description
1 polymer ?
#
loop_
_entity_poly.entity_id
_entity_poly.type
_entity_poly.pdbx_seq_one_letter_code
_entity_poly.pdbx_strand_id
1 'polypeptide(L)'
;RYSVSKYISIALVSLGIFTCTFMSAKQVASDSSLNEEGGLQVFLWWLLGIAALTFALLMSARMGIFQETLYQRFGKHSKEALFYNHALPLPGFLLLAPNIYQHAVLFSQSEPFRVPLLGLTVPIMWFYLLMNVLTQSVCIRGVFVLTTECPSLTVTLVVTLRKFLSLILSILYFRNPFTAWHWLGTALVFLGTLLYAEVWHGLRALLARCSGRPKEE
;
A
#
# COMPACT_ATOMS: atom_id res chain seq x y z
N ARG A 1 -3.73 6.10 27.48
CA ARG A 1 -2.38 5.55 27.77
C ARG A 1 -2.23 4.26 26.97
N TYR A 2 -1.11 4.05 26.26
CA TYR A 2 -0.91 2.88 25.40
C TYR A 2 -0.35 1.69 26.18
N SER A 3 -0.73 0.47 25.78
CA SER A 3 -0.18 -0.78 26.35
C SER A 3 1.28 -0.98 25.96
N VAL A 4 2.06 -1.65 26.81
CA VAL A 4 3.47 -2.02 26.56
C VAL A 4 3.62 -2.78 25.23
N SER A 5 2.63 -3.60 24.88
CA SER A 5 2.57 -4.31 23.59
C SER A 5 2.64 -3.33 22.39
N LYS A 6 1.96 -2.17 22.46
CA LYS A 6 1.98 -1.18 21.37
C LYS A 6 3.35 -0.53 21.20
N TYR A 7 4.06 -0.27 22.29
CA TYR A 7 5.43 0.25 22.22
C TYR A 7 6.40 -0.76 21.59
N ILE A 8 6.31 -2.03 21.98
CA ILE A 8 7.11 -3.12 21.38
C ILE A 8 6.79 -3.26 19.88
N SER A 9 5.50 -3.17 19.52
CA SER A 9 5.07 -3.22 18.12
C SER A 9 5.70 -2.13 17.28
N ILE A 10 5.66 -0.88 17.77
CA ILE A 10 6.23 0.28 17.09
C ILE A 10 7.74 0.12 16.93
N ALA A 11 8.43 -0.38 17.97
CA ALA A 11 9.86 -0.65 17.90
C ALA A 11 10.20 -1.71 16.84
N LEU A 12 9.44 -2.81 16.77
CA LEU A 12 9.63 -3.87 15.77
C LEU A 12 9.40 -3.36 14.33
N VAL A 13 8.32 -2.61 14.11
CA VAL A 13 8.05 -1.99 12.79
C VAL A 13 9.17 -1.03 12.40
N SER A 14 9.59 -0.18 13.32
CA SER A 14 10.65 0.81 13.06
C SER A 14 11.99 0.14 12.74
N LEU A 15 12.37 -0.88 13.50
CA LEU A 15 13.59 -1.65 13.25
C LEU A 15 13.54 -2.38 11.91
N GLY A 16 12.41 -3.02 11.58
CA GLY A 16 12.24 -3.72 10.31
C GLY A 16 12.33 -2.79 9.10
N ILE A 17 11.66 -1.62 9.14
CA ILE A 17 11.75 -0.60 8.09
C ILE A 17 13.19 -0.09 7.97
N PHE A 18 13.84 0.19 9.10
CA PHE A 18 15.24 0.64 9.12
C PHE A 18 16.18 -0.38 8.47
N THR A 19 16.08 -1.66 8.85
CA THR A 19 16.91 -2.73 8.26
C THR A 19 16.68 -2.87 6.75
N CYS A 20 15.42 -2.90 6.29
CA CYS A 20 15.13 -2.95 4.85
C CYS A 20 15.70 -1.74 4.11
N THR A 21 15.47 -0.54 4.64
CA THR A 21 15.94 0.71 4.03
C THR A 21 17.45 0.79 3.98
N PHE A 22 18.13 0.43 5.07
CA PHE A 22 19.59 0.42 5.15
C PHE A 22 20.21 -0.57 4.17
N MET A 23 19.65 -1.77 4.05
CA MET A 23 20.16 -2.79 3.13
C MET A 23 19.90 -2.42 1.67
N SER A 24 18.74 -1.84 1.35
CA SER A 24 18.47 -1.29 0.02
C SER A 24 19.40 -0.12 -0.31
N ALA A 25 19.68 0.77 0.65
CA ALA A 25 20.63 1.87 0.47
C ALA A 25 22.06 1.36 0.21
N LYS A 26 22.51 0.31 0.92
CA LYS A 26 23.81 -0.33 0.65
C LYS A 26 23.89 -0.94 -0.75
N GLN A 27 22.81 -1.56 -1.23
CA GLN A 27 22.75 -2.14 -2.57
C GLN A 27 22.85 -1.04 -3.63
N VAL A 28 22.07 0.03 -3.50
CA VAL A 28 22.14 1.19 -4.40
C VAL A 28 23.55 1.82 -4.36
N ALA A 29 24.14 1.98 -3.18
CA ALA A 29 25.50 2.50 -3.03
C ALA A 29 26.55 1.64 -3.76
N SER A 30 26.45 0.31 -3.62
CA SER A 30 27.34 -0.64 -4.28
C SER A 30 27.21 -0.65 -5.81
N ASP A 31 26.00 -0.46 -6.34
CA ASP A 31 25.79 -0.35 -7.79
C ASP A 31 26.25 1.02 -8.32
N SER A 32 26.08 2.09 -7.54
CA SER A 32 26.46 3.46 -7.91
C SER A 32 27.96 3.76 -7.80
N SER A 33 28.74 2.97 -7.04
CA SER A 33 30.20 3.12 -6.94
C SER A 33 30.96 2.77 -8.23
N LEU A 34 30.28 2.43 -9.32
CA LEU A 34 30.86 2.21 -10.64
C LEU A 34 30.85 3.46 -11.55
N ASN A 35 30.20 4.56 -11.15
CA ASN A 35 30.20 5.83 -11.90
C ASN A 35 30.71 6.97 -11.00
N GLU A 36 32.04 7.12 -10.91
CA GLU A 36 32.68 8.28 -10.32
C GLU A 36 32.46 9.52 -11.21
N GLU A 37 31.33 10.21 -11.02
CA GLU A 37 31.12 11.65 -11.30
C GLU A 37 29.66 11.99 -10.98
N GLY A 38 29.37 12.34 -9.71
CA GLY A 38 28.00 12.75 -9.31
C GLY A 38 27.53 12.41 -7.90
N GLY A 39 28.42 12.00 -6.98
CA GLY A 39 28.03 11.51 -5.64
C GLY A 39 27.13 12.47 -4.84
N LEU A 40 27.36 13.78 -4.93
CA LEU A 40 26.54 14.79 -4.25
C LEU A 40 25.13 14.89 -4.87
N GLN A 41 25.00 14.82 -6.20
CA GLN A 41 23.70 14.83 -6.87
C GLN A 41 22.90 13.58 -6.55
N VAL A 42 23.52 12.39 -6.58
CA VAL A 42 22.88 11.12 -6.19
C VAL A 42 22.37 11.18 -4.75
N PHE A 43 23.19 11.71 -3.84
CA PHE A 43 22.82 11.90 -2.44
C PHE A 43 21.64 12.88 -2.28
N LEU A 44 21.63 14.01 -2.99
CA LEU A 44 20.52 14.97 -2.94
C LEU A 44 19.20 14.38 -3.47
N TRP A 45 19.23 13.60 -4.56
CA TRP A 45 18.05 12.91 -5.07
C TRP A 45 17.52 11.86 -4.09
N TRP A 46 18.43 11.12 -3.45
CA TRP A 46 18.07 10.16 -2.40
C TRP A 46 17.42 10.86 -1.19
N LEU A 47 18.00 11.96 -0.72
CA LEU A 47 17.46 12.75 0.40
C LEU A 47 16.10 13.36 0.05
N LEU A 48 15.93 13.88 -1.17
CA LEU A 48 14.66 14.40 -1.66
C LEU A 48 13.59 13.31 -1.70
N GLY A 49 13.95 12.10 -2.13
CA GLY A 49 13.06 10.93 -2.09
C GLY A 49 12.58 10.59 -0.68
N ILE A 50 13.50 10.58 0.30
CA ILE A 50 13.15 10.35 1.71
C ILE A 50 12.24 11.46 2.25
N ALA A 51 12.53 12.72 1.94
CA ALA A 51 11.72 13.85 2.37
C ALA A 51 10.30 13.78 1.77
N ALA A 52 10.19 13.47 0.49
CA ALA A 52 8.91 13.32 -0.20
C ALA A 52 8.07 12.16 0.37
N LEU A 53 8.69 11.00 0.63
CA LEU A 53 8.01 9.86 1.27
C LEU A 53 7.55 10.19 2.69
N THR A 54 8.39 10.88 3.48
CA THR A 54 8.03 11.30 4.85
C THR A 54 6.84 12.25 4.83
N PHE A 55 6.85 13.24 3.94
CA PHE A 55 5.74 14.17 3.75
C PHE A 55 4.46 13.44 3.33
N ALA A 56 4.56 12.50 2.39
CA ALA A 56 3.42 11.70 1.94
C ALA A 56 2.82 10.84 3.07
N LEU A 57 3.65 10.28 3.95
CA LEU A 57 3.21 9.54 5.13
C LEU A 57 2.47 10.43 6.13
N LEU A 58 2.96 11.65 6.38
CA LEU A 58 2.28 12.61 7.25
C LEU A 58 0.92 13.02 6.68
N MET A 59 0.82 13.28 5.37
CA MET A 59 -0.44 13.58 4.72
C MET A 59 -1.42 12.40 4.76
N SER A 60 -0.91 11.17 4.59
CA SER A 60 -1.72 9.95 4.71
C SER A 60 -2.28 9.76 6.12
N ALA A 61 -1.47 10.02 7.16
CA ALA A 61 -1.92 9.97 8.55
C ALA A 61 -2.98 11.05 8.84
N ARG A 62 -2.77 12.28 8.35
CA ARG A 62 -3.73 13.38 8.46
C ARG A 62 -5.06 13.05 7.75
N MET A 63 -5.01 12.40 6.60
CA MET A 63 -6.20 11.96 5.86
C MET A 63 -7.07 11.01 6.70
N GLY A 64 -6.46 10.05 7.41
CA GLY A 64 -7.19 9.11 8.27
C GLY A 64 -7.96 9.81 9.40
N ILE A 65 -7.32 10.77 10.08
CA ILE A 65 -7.94 11.57 11.15
C ILE A 65 -9.09 12.42 10.62
N PHE A 66 -8.92 13.01 9.43
CA PHE A 66 -9.99 13.76 8.78
C PHE A 66 -11.19 12.89 8.43
N GLN A 67 -10.96 11.70 7.87
CA GLN A 67 -12.04 10.76 7.55
C GLN A 67 -12.82 10.37 8.82
N GLU A 68 -12.14 10.09 9.93
CA GLU A 68 -12.80 9.78 11.21
C GLU A 68 -13.65 10.96 11.72
N THR A 69 -13.09 12.17 11.74
CA THR A 69 -13.79 13.39 12.18
C THR A 69 -15.02 13.68 11.30
N LEU A 70 -14.88 13.50 9.98
CA LEU A 70 -15.97 13.74 9.03
C LEU A 70 -17.10 12.73 9.24
N TYR A 71 -16.79 11.46 9.43
CA TYR A 71 -17.79 10.42 9.68
C TYR A 71 -18.50 10.57 11.03
N GLN A 72 -17.81 11.08 12.06
CA GLN A 72 -18.45 11.41 13.33
C GLN A 72 -19.44 12.57 13.20
N ARG A 73 -19.14 13.57 12.37
CA ARG A 73 -19.96 14.78 12.25
C ARG A 73 -21.11 14.67 11.24
N PHE A 74 -20.91 13.98 10.12
CA PHE A 74 -21.86 13.91 9.01
C PHE A 74 -22.43 12.51 8.75
N GLY A 75 -22.02 11.51 9.56
CA GLY A 75 -22.47 10.13 9.41
C GLY A 75 -21.67 9.34 8.36
N LYS A 76 -21.92 8.03 8.32
CA LYS A 76 -21.15 7.06 7.53
C LYS A 76 -21.78 6.84 6.15
N HIS A 77 -21.48 7.72 5.19
CA HIS A 77 -21.94 7.60 3.81
C HIS A 77 -20.80 7.19 2.88
N SER A 78 -20.52 5.88 2.78
CA SER A 78 -19.36 5.35 2.03
C SER A 78 -19.38 5.71 0.54
N LYS A 79 -20.54 5.70 -0.11
CA LYS A 79 -20.68 6.03 -1.54
C LYS A 79 -20.41 7.52 -1.83
N GLU A 80 -20.91 8.39 -0.96
CA GLU A 80 -20.71 9.83 -1.06
C GLU A 80 -19.24 10.20 -0.80
N ALA A 81 -18.66 9.63 0.26
CA ALA A 81 -17.24 9.81 0.56
C ALA A 81 -16.35 9.29 -0.58
N LEU A 82 -16.70 8.16 -1.21
CA LEU A 82 -16.00 7.65 -2.38
C LEU A 82 -16.07 8.64 -3.55
N PHE A 83 -17.25 9.19 -3.84
CA PHE A 83 -17.45 10.17 -4.90
C PHE A 83 -16.58 11.42 -4.70
N TYR A 84 -16.67 12.08 -3.54
CA TYR A 84 -15.90 13.31 -3.30
C TYR A 84 -14.39 13.08 -3.30
N ASN A 85 -13.91 11.96 -2.74
CA ASN A 85 -12.48 11.65 -2.73
C ASN A 85 -11.90 11.47 -4.14
N HIS A 86 -12.71 11.08 -5.13
CA HIS A 86 -12.25 10.88 -6.50
C HIS A 86 -12.59 12.07 -7.41
N ALA A 87 -13.70 12.77 -7.16
CA ALA A 87 -14.14 13.90 -7.98
C ALA A 87 -13.33 15.18 -7.68
N LEU A 88 -13.07 15.49 -6.40
CA LEU A 88 -12.37 16.72 -6.01
C LEU A 88 -10.93 16.82 -6.54
N PRO A 89 -10.16 15.72 -6.68
CA PRO A 89 -8.84 15.79 -7.31
C PRO A 89 -8.85 15.95 -8.83
N LEU A 90 -9.98 15.70 -9.53
CA LEU A 90 -10.03 15.72 -11.01
C LEU A 90 -9.58 17.06 -11.62
N PRO A 91 -10.02 18.23 -11.13
CA PRO A 91 -9.51 19.51 -11.63
C PRO A 91 -8.01 19.67 -11.40
N GLY A 92 -7.46 19.10 -10.31
CA GLY A 92 -6.02 19.11 -10.05
C GLY A 92 -5.21 18.34 -11.08
N PHE A 93 -5.77 17.25 -11.64
CA PHE A 93 -5.11 16.50 -12.72
C PHE A 93 -4.97 17.30 -14.02
N LEU A 94 -5.75 18.37 -14.22
CA LEU A 94 -5.59 19.24 -15.39
C LEU A 94 -4.22 19.93 -15.42
N LEU A 95 -3.64 20.21 -14.25
CA LEU A 95 -2.26 20.75 -14.16
C LEU A 95 -1.23 19.73 -14.65
N LEU A 96 -1.53 18.44 -14.57
CA LEU A 96 -0.69 17.34 -15.01
C LEU A 96 -1.06 16.83 -16.42
N ALA A 97 -2.05 17.44 -17.09
CA ALA A 97 -2.49 17.09 -18.43
C ALA A 97 -1.35 16.90 -19.46
N PRO A 98 -0.30 17.76 -19.54
CA PRO A 98 0.77 17.54 -20.51
C PRO A 98 1.53 16.23 -20.28
N ASN A 99 1.81 15.88 -19.02
CA ASN A 99 2.48 14.62 -18.69
C ASN A 99 1.57 13.41 -18.99
N ILE A 100 0.27 13.52 -18.68
CA ILE A 100 -0.72 12.48 -18.98
C ILE A 100 -0.79 12.23 -20.48
N TYR A 101 -0.83 13.29 -21.29
CA TYR A 101 -0.86 13.19 -22.75
C TYR A 101 0.40 12.52 -23.30
N GLN A 102 1.58 12.92 -22.82
CA GLN A 102 2.85 12.29 -23.22
C GLN A 102 2.86 10.79 -22.93
N HIS A 103 2.41 10.37 -21.74
CA HIS A 103 2.31 8.94 -21.41
C HIS A 103 1.24 8.21 -22.22
N ALA A 104 0.13 8.86 -22.56
CA ALA A 104 -0.90 8.28 -23.41
C ALA A 104 -0.38 8.01 -24.84
N VAL A 105 0.46 8.89 -25.38
CA VAL A 105 1.14 8.68 -26.67
C VAL A 105 2.09 7.48 -26.56
N LEU A 106 2.92 7.42 -25.52
CA LEU A 106 3.84 6.29 -25.29
C LEU A 106 3.10 4.96 -25.14
N PHE A 107 1.97 4.93 -24.45
CA PHE A 107 1.15 3.72 -24.30
C PHE A 107 0.57 3.25 -25.64
N SER A 108 0.22 4.19 -26.52
CA SER A 108 -0.33 3.89 -27.84
C SER A 108 0.71 3.32 -28.80
N GLN A 109 2.00 3.53 -28.53
CA GLN A 109 3.13 2.95 -29.27
C GLN A 109 3.51 1.54 -28.79
N SER A 110 2.86 1.02 -27.75
CA SER A 110 3.16 -0.32 -27.23
C SER A 110 2.69 -1.43 -28.15
N GLU A 111 3.25 -2.63 -27.98
CA GLU A 111 2.97 -3.76 -28.85
C GLU A 111 1.48 -4.13 -28.89
N PRO A 112 0.93 -4.46 -30.06
CA PRO A 112 -0.46 -4.84 -30.21
C PRO A 112 -0.73 -6.18 -29.53
N PHE A 113 -1.65 -6.18 -28.57
CA PHE A 113 -2.14 -7.36 -27.87
C PHE A 113 -3.54 -7.73 -28.34
N ARG A 114 -3.73 -8.98 -28.77
CA ARG A 114 -5.04 -9.51 -29.13
C ARG A 114 -5.78 -9.95 -27.88
N VAL A 115 -6.89 -9.29 -27.57
CA VAL A 115 -7.72 -9.63 -26.41
C VAL A 115 -8.39 -11.00 -26.65
N PRO A 116 -8.10 -12.02 -25.82
CA PRO A 116 -8.55 -13.40 -26.07
C PRO A 116 -10.07 -13.58 -26.14
N LEU A 117 -10.84 -12.63 -25.57
CA LEU A 117 -12.30 -12.70 -25.46
C LEU A 117 -13.07 -11.88 -26.50
N LEU A 118 -12.44 -10.86 -27.09
CA LEU A 118 -13.12 -9.86 -27.93
C LEU A 118 -12.57 -9.82 -29.36
N GLY A 119 -11.45 -10.50 -29.65
CA GLY A 119 -10.79 -10.44 -30.96
C GLY A 119 -10.23 -9.06 -31.33
N LEU A 120 -10.33 -8.08 -30.42
CA LEU A 120 -9.84 -6.72 -30.61
C LEU A 120 -8.33 -6.66 -30.36
N THR A 121 -7.63 -5.94 -31.23
CA THR A 121 -6.21 -5.66 -31.07
C THR A 121 -6.07 -4.29 -30.41
N VAL A 122 -5.51 -4.26 -29.20
CA VAL A 122 -5.26 -3.02 -28.44
C VAL A 122 -3.82 -2.99 -27.97
N PRO A 123 -3.17 -1.81 -27.83
CA PRO A 123 -1.82 -1.76 -27.30
C PRO A 123 -1.77 -2.31 -25.87
N ILE A 124 -0.79 -3.15 -25.56
CA ILE A 124 -0.73 -3.93 -24.32
C ILE A 124 -0.74 -3.06 -23.05
N MET A 125 -0.15 -1.86 -23.09
CA MET A 125 -0.11 -0.95 -21.94
C MET A 125 -1.50 -0.43 -21.57
N TRP A 126 -2.37 -0.17 -22.56
CA TRP A 126 -3.76 0.21 -22.32
C TRP A 126 -4.56 -0.93 -21.70
N PHE A 127 -4.28 -2.17 -22.10
CA PHE A 127 -4.88 -3.35 -21.49
C PHE A 127 -4.49 -3.50 -20.02
N TYR A 128 -3.20 -3.33 -19.68
CA TYR A 128 -2.76 -3.35 -18.28
C TYR A 128 -3.33 -2.20 -17.45
N LEU A 129 -3.41 -0.99 -18.01
CA LEU A 129 -4.03 0.14 -17.34
C LEU A 129 -5.51 -0.13 -17.03
N LEU A 130 -6.25 -0.65 -18.00
CA LEU A 130 -7.66 -1.02 -17.82
C LEU A 130 -7.82 -2.06 -16.70
N MET A 131 -7.02 -3.12 -16.74
CA MET A 131 -7.04 -4.17 -15.72
C MET A 131 -6.71 -3.63 -14.33
N ASN A 132 -5.75 -2.71 -14.25
CA ASN A 132 -5.37 -2.02 -13.02
C ASN A 132 -6.52 -1.14 -12.48
N VAL A 133 -7.17 -0.34 -13.33
CA VAL A 133 -8.30 0.50 -12.94
C VAL A 133 -9.49 -0.33 -12.45
N LEU A 134 -9.83 -1.42 -13.14
CA LEU A 134 -10.93 -2.30 -12.76
C LEU A 134 -10.67 -2.95 -11.40
N THR A 135 -9.48 -3.53 -11.22
CA THR A 135 -9.10 -4.18 -9.95
C THR A 135 -9.02 -3.16 -8.81
N GLN A 136 -8.46 -1.97 -9.04
CA GLN A 136 -8.42 -0.89 -8.06
C GLN A 136 -9.82 -0.39 -7.68
N SER A 137 -10.73 -0.25 -8.63
CA SER A 137 -12.11 0.18 -8.34
C SER A 137 -12.82 -0.79 -7.39
N VAL A 138 -12.73 -2.10 -7.66
CA VAL A 138 -13.29 -3.14 -6.78
C VAL A 138 -12.61 -3.11 -5.41
N CYS A 139 -11.28 -3.00 -5.39
CA CYS A 139 -10.44 -2.94 -4.21
C CYS A 139 -10.79 -1.76 -3.29
N ILE A 140 -10.96 -0.56 -3.84
CA ILE A 140 -11.26 0.67 -3.08
C ILE A 140 -12.71 0.65 -2.59
N ARG A 141 -13.67 0.23 -3.43
CA ARG A 141 -15.07 0.06 -3.02
C ARG A 141 -15.17 -0.91 -1.83
N GLY A 142 -14.46 -2.04 -1.91
CA GLY A 142 -14.40 -3.01 -0.81
C GLY A 142 -13.80 -2.42 0.47
N VAL A 143 -12.76 -1.59 0.37
CA VAL A 143 -12.19 -0.91 1.55
C VAL A 143 -13.18 0.06 2.18
N PHE A 144 -13.85 0.90 1.38
CA PHE A 144 -14.82 1.87 1.91
C PHE A 144 -16.02 1.18 2.58
N VAL A 145 -16.50 0.05 2.04
CA VAL A 145 -17.53 -0.77 2.71
C VAL A 145 -16.99 -1.37 4.00
N LEU A 146 -15.77 -1.93 3.98
CA LEU A 146 -15.18 -2.50 5.18
C LEU A 146 -14.99 -1.43 6.29
N THR A 147 -14.65 -0.19 5.89
CA THR A 147 -14.54 0.96 6.80
C THR A 147 -15.88 1.34 7.44
N THR A 148 -17.02 1.08 6.80
CA THR A 148 -18.34 1.33 7.42
C THR A 148 -18.81 0.20 8.32
N GLU A 149 -18.58 -1.05 7.89
CA GLU A 149 -19.14 -2.25 8.54
C GLU A 149 -18.27 -2.84 9.66
N CYS A 150 -16.95 -2.63 9.61
CA CYS A 150 -16.02 -3.26 10.54
C CYS A 150 -15.32 -2.24 11.45
N PRO A 151 -14.87 -2.67 12.64
CA PRO A 151 -13.95 -1.87 13.44
C PRO A 151 -12.70 -1.50 12.66
N SER A 152 -12.13 -0.32 12.95
CA SER A 152 -10.92 0.21 12.29
C SER A 152 -9.73 -0.75 12.34
N LEU A 153 -9.66 -1.60 13.38
CA LEU A 153 -8.66 -2.65 13.54
C LEU A 153 -8.70 -3.69 12.41
N THR A 154 -9.89 -4.20 12.10
CA THR A 154 -10.11 -5.21 11.05
C THR A 154 -9.84 -4.62 9.67
N VAL A 155 -10.23 -3.36 9.45
CA VAL A 155 -9.98 -2.65 8.19
C VAL A 155 -8.48 -2.47 7.97
N THR A 156 -7.77 -2.04 9.00
CA THR A 156 -6.32 -1.86 8.96
C THR A 156 -5.64 -3.20 8.67
N LEU A 157 -6.06 -4.29 9.32
CA LEU A 157 -5.52 -5.62 9.10
C LEU A 157 -5.72 -6.12 7.67
N VAL A 158 -6.92 -5.98 7.10
CA VAL A 158 -7.20 -6.45 5.73
C VAL A 158 -6.40 -5.64 4.71
N VAL A 159 -6.26 -4.33 4.90
CA VAL A 159 -5.48 -3.47 4.01
C VAL A 159 -3.99 -3.76 4.12
N THR A 160 -3.44 -3.98 5.32
CA THR A 160 -2.02 -4.33 5.50
C THR A 160 -1.70 -5.69 4.93
N LEU A 161 -2.56 -6.69 5.15
CA LEU A 161 -2.40 -8.03 4.58
C LEU A 161 -2.44 -8.00 3.05
N ARG A 162 -3.35 -7.23 2.44
CA ARG A 162 -3.39 -7.03 0.98
C ARG A 162 -2.09 -6.46 0.43
N LYS A 163 -1.60 -5.37 1.04
CA LYS A 163 -0.34 -4.72 0.65
C LYS A 163 0.84 -5.69 0.79
N PHE A 164 0.86 -6.46 1.86
CA PHE A 164 1.90 -7.45 2.14
C PHE A 164 1.92 -8.61 1.15
N LEU A 165 0.76 -9.22 0.88
CA LEU A 165 0.65 -10.29 -0.12
C LEU A 165 1.03 -9.80 -1.50
N SER A 166 0.58 -8.60 -1.88
CA SER A 166 0.98 -7.98 -3.15
C SER A 166 2.50 -7.78 -3.24
N LEU A 167 3.15 -7.39 -2.15
CA LEU A 167 4.61 -7.23 -2.10
C LEU A 167 5.31 -8.58 -2.26
N ILE A 168 4.87 -9.63 -1.55
CA ILE A 168 5.45 -10.98 -1.69
C ILE A 168 5.30 -11.49 -3.12
N LEU A 169 4.08 -11.41 -3.68
CA LEU A 169 3.82 -11.85 -5.05
C LEU A 169 4.68 -11.08 -6.05
N SER A 170 4.86 -9.77 -5.86
CA SER A 170 5.74 -8.96 -6.68
C SER A 170 7.19 -9.44 -6.61
N ILE A 171 7.73 -9.71 -5.42
CA ILE A 171 9.11 -10.20 -5.27
C ILE A 171 9.29 -11.57 -5.94
N LEU A 172 8.34 -12.49 -5.73
CA LEU A 172 8.39 -13.83 -6.30
C LEU A 172 8.27 -13.81 -7.83
N TYR A 173 7.39 -12.96 -8.37
CA TYR A 173 7.16 -12.84 -9.81
C TYR A 173 8.32 -12.16 -10.54
N PHE A 174 8.80 -11.01 -10.04
CA PHE A 174 9.88 -10.24 -10.68
C PHE A 174 11.29 -10.75 -10.32
N ARG A 175 11.41 -11.75 -9.44
CA ARG A 175 12.69 -12.33 -8.98
C ARG A 175 13.73 -11.29 -8.55
N ASN A 176 13.28 -10.24 -7.86
CA ASN A 176 14.15 -9.16 -7.40
C ASN A 176 15.12 -9.70 -6.32
N PRO A 177 16.43 -9.34 -6.31
CA PRO A 177 17.41 -9.83 -5.32
C PRO A 177 17.09 -9.39 -3.88
N PHE A 178 16.18 -10.11 -3.23
CA PHE A 178 15.86 -9.94 -1.81
C PHE A 178 16.84 -10.77 -0.98
N THR A 179 17.83 -10.10 -0.38
CA THR A 179 18.76 -10.73 0.56
C THR A 179 18.03 -11.22 1.83
N ALA A 180 18.63 -12.15 2.57
CA ALA A 180 18.07 -12.66 3.83
C ALA A 180 17.73 -11.54 4.84
N TRP A 181 18.46 -10.42 4.80
CA TRP A 181 18.19 -9.25 5.63
C TRP A 181 16.89 -8.53 5.29
N HIS A 182 16.51 -8.48 4.00
CA HIS A 182 15.23 -7.92 3.59
C HIS A 182 14.07 -8.81 4.03
N TRP A 183 14.25 -10.13 4.02
CA TRP A 183 13.27 -11.07 4.58
C TRP A 183 13.11 -10.92 6.09
N LEU A 184 14.20 -10.75 6.82
CA LEU A 184 14.17 -10.47 8.26
C LEU A 184 13.45 -9.16 8.56
N GLY A 185 13.80 -8.06 7.87
CA GLY A 185 13.14 -6.78 8.03
C GLY A 185 11.65 -6.85 7.70
N THR A 186 11.29 -7.57 6.64
CA THR A 186 9.89 -7.82 6.24
C THR A 186 9.12 -8.59 7.31
N ALA A 187 9.73 -9.63 7.91
CA ALA A 187 9.14 -10.38 9.02
C ALA A 187 8.94 -9.50 10.27
N LEU A 188 9.92 -8.67 10.62
CA LEU A 188 9.82 -7.72 11.74
C LEU A 188 8.68 -6.71 11.55
N VAL A 189 8.55 -6.13 10.36
CA VAL A 189 7.45 -5.20 10.04
C VAL A 189 6.10 -5.89 10.11
N PHE A 190 6.00 -7.11 9.56
CA PHE A 190 4.76 -7.87 9.59
C PHE A 190 4.34 -8.26 11.01
N LEU A 191 5.26 -8.83 11.80
CA LEU A 191 5.00 -9.17 13.21
C LEU A 191 4.65 -7.93 14.04
N GLY A 192 5.40 -6.85 13.89
CA GLY A 192 5.13 -5.60 14.59
C GLY A 192 3.76 -5.04 14.24
N THR A 193 3.35 -5.11 12.97
CA THR A 193 2.02 -4.66 12.53
C THR A 193 0.89 -5.54 13.10
N LEU A 194 1.07 -6.86 13.12
CA LEU A 194 0.10 -7.79 13.72
C LEU A 194 -0.04 -7.60 15.24
N LEU A 195 1.07 -7.34 15.93
CA LEU A 195 1.10 -7.10 17.36
C LEU A 195 0.42 -5.76 17.70
N TYR A 196 0.66 -4.73 16.89
CA TYR A 196 0.03 -3.41 17.04
C TYR A 196 -1.48 -3.49 16.84
N ALA A 197 -1.90 -4.30 15.86
CA ALA A 197 -3.30 -4.55 15.56
C ALA A 197 -3.98 -5.50 16.57
N GLU A 198 -3.34 -5.81 17.71
CA GLU A 198 -3.90 -6.65 18.80
C GLU A 198 -4.54 -7.97 18.32
N VAL A 199 -4.09 -8.47 17.16
CA VAL A 199 -4.73 -9.58 16.42
C VAL A 199 -4.80 -10.83 17.26
N TRP A 200 -3.81 -11.03 18.13
CA TRP A 200 -3.73 -12.19 19.01
C TRP A 200 -4.91 -12.32 19.98
N HIS A 201 -5.47 -11.20 20.46
CA HIS A 201 -6.64 -11.21 21.33
C HIS A 201 -7.93 -11.48 20.55
N GLY A 202 -8.09 -10.87 19.37
CA GLY A 202 -9.24 -11.11 18.49
C GLY A 202 -9.28 -12.55 17.94
N LEU A 203 -8.13 -13.09 17.55
CA LEU A 203 -7.99 -14.46 17.06
C LEU A 203 -8.25 -15.48 18.18
N ARG A 204 -7.74 -15.26 19.40
CA ARG A 204 -8.10 -16.08 20.56
C ARG A 204 -9.60 -16.03 20.88
N ALA A 205 -10.23 -14.85 20.79
CA ALA A 205 -11.67 -14.72 21.03
C ALA A 205 -12.51 -15.45 19.97
N LEU A 206 -12.09 -15.42 18.70
CA LEU A 206 -12.72 -16.17 17.61
C LEU A 206 -12.51 -17.69 17.74
N LEU A 207 -11.29 -18.12 18.07
CA LEU A 207 -10.98 -19.53 18.33
C LEU A 207 -11.74 -20.05 19.55
N ALA A 208 -11.89 -19.24 20.61
CA ALA A 208 -12.72 -19.58 21.77
C ALA A 208 -14.21 -19.68 21.42
N ARG A 209 -14.73 -18.82 20.53
CA ARG A 209 -16.11 -18.92 20.02
C ARG A 209 -16.32 -20.16 19.13
N CYS A 210 -15.35 -20.53 18.29
CA CYS A 210 -15.41 -21.76 17.51
C CYS A 210 -15.28 -23.02 18.37
N SER A 211 -14.53 -22.94 19.47
CA SER A 211 -14.41 -24.02 20.47
C SER A 211 -15.64 -24.13 21.39
N GLY A 212 -16.57 -23.17 21.34
CA GLY A 212 -17.69 -23.03 22.26
C GLY A 212 -19.08 -23.23 21.66
N ARG A 213 -19.25 -23.96 20.55
CA ARG A 213 -20.59 -24.47 20.19
C ARG A 213 -20.90 -25.70 21.06
N PRO A 214 -21.91 -25.65 21.95
CA PRO A 214 -22.47 -26.87 22.52
C PRO A 214 -23.17 -27.64 21.40
N LYS A 215 -23.12 -28.97 21.49
CA LYS A 215 -24.09 -29.84 20.84
C LYS A 215 -25.45 -29.47 21.42
N GLU A 216 -26.37 -29.00 20.60
CA GLU A 216 -27.80 -29.11 20.91
C GLU A 216 -28.37 -30.19 19.98
N GLU A 217 -29.09 -31.10 20.64
CA GLU A 217 -29.69 -32.34 20.17
C GLU A 217 -30.88 -32.12 19.22
#